data_AF-A0A937GNR8-F1
#
_entry.id   AF-A0A937GNR8-F1
#
_cell.length_a   1.000
_cell.length_b   1.000
_cell.length_c   1.000
_cell.angle_alpha   90.00
_cell.angle_beta   90.00
_cell.angle_gamma   90.00
#
_symmetry.space_group_name_H-M   'P 1'
#
loop_
_entity.id
_entity.type
_entity.pdbx_description
1 polymer ?
#
loop_
_entity_poly.entity_id
_entity_poly.type
_entity_poly.pdbx_seq_one_letter_code
_entity_poly.pdbx_strand_id
1 'polypeptide(L)'
;MKFILNFCTLILILSCTKDENPQQIQTQGYNMLLMGNSFFRPYADHLNNLAIQADLNEHNSTVVNRGGELGRPINLWNDSNTEEHNLIKSTLDQGNIEVFGMTSGYDIDSDNPTEGHSSWIQYALQNNPNIIIFIAIGS
;
A
#
# COMPACT_ATOMS: atom_id res chain seq x y z
N MET A 1 -34.85 -13.12 48.46
CA MET A 1 -33.50 -12.62 48.07
C MET A 1 -32.76 -13.50 47.07
N LYS A 2 -32.91 -14.84 47.05
CA LYS A 2 -32.25 -15.71 46.04
C LYS A 2 -32.78 -15.57 44.60
N PHE A 3 -34.03 -15.11 44.41
CA PHE A 3 -34.62 -14.94 43.07
C PHE A 3 -34.09 -13.72 42.31
N ILE A 4 -33.74 -12.63 43.01
CA ILE A 4 -33.21 -11.40 42.39
C ILE A 4 -31.74 -11.59 42.01
N LEU A 5 -30.97 -12.33 42.83
CA LEU A 5 -29.57 -12.63 42.55
C LEU A 5 -29.38 -13.51 41.29
N ASN A 6 -30.35 -14.38 40.99
CA ASN A 6 -30.29 -15.27 39.83
C ASN A 6 -30.67 -14.58 38.51
N PHE A 7 -31.36 -13.44 38.57
CA PHE A 7 -31.76 -12.68 37.38
C PHE A 7 -30.64 -11.76 36.86
N CYS A 8 -29.80 -11.24 37.77
CA CYS A 8 -28.63 -10.44 37.39
C CYS A 8 -27.55 -11.26 36.66
N THR A 9 -27.44 -12.56 36.95
CA THR A 9 -26.47 -13.45 36.27
C THR A 9 -26.86 -13.78 34.82
N LEU A 10 -28.15 -13.68 34.47
CA LEU A 10 -28.65 -13.97 33.12
C LEU A 10 -28.54 -12.75 32.17
N ILE A 11 -28.45 -11.53 32.70
CA ILE A 11 -28.34 -10.30 31.91
C ILE A 11 -26.88 -10.07 31.44
N LEU A 12 -25.89 -10.53 32.20
CA LEU A 12 -24.47 -10.36 31.88
C LEU A 12 -24.00 -11.18 30.67
N ILE A 13 -24.70 -12.27 30.31
CA ILE A 13 -24.38 -13.11 29.14
C ILE A 13 -24.97 -12.57 27.83
N LEU A 14 -25.95 -11.67 27.89
CA LEU A 14 -26.56 -11.04 26.70
C LEU A 14 -25.87 -9.74 26.28
N SER A 15 -25.00 -9.16 27.12
CA SER A 15 -24.30 -7.90 26.81
C SER A 15 -23.05 -8.08 25.92
N CYS A 16 -22.73 -9.31 25.51
CA CYS A 16 -21.61 -9.61 24.62
C CYS A 16 -22.10 -10.28 23.34
N THR A 17 -23.13 -9.73 22.70
CA THR A 17 -23.27 -9.89 21.26
C THR A 17 -22.44 -8.78 20.64
N LYS A 18 -21.12 -8.99 20.52
CA LYS A 18 -20.42 -8.37 19.41
C LYS A 18 -21.23 -8.80 18.19
N ASP A 19 -21.75 -7.84 17.44
CA ASP A 19 -22.20 -8.11 16.07
C ASP A 19 -20.96 -8.56 15.30
N GLU A 20 -20.55 -9.81 15.50
CA GLU A 20 -19.59 -10.52 14.68
C GLU A 20 -20.35 -10.83 13.40
N ASN A 21 -20.65 -9.80 12.62
CA ASN A 21 -20.75 -9.99 11.19
C ASN A 21 -19.43 -10.68 10.82
N PRO A 22 -19.44 -11.95 10.36
CA PRO A 22 -18.20 -12.63 10.04
C PRO A 22 -17.44 -11.72 9.10
N GLN A 23 -16.35 -11.11 9.58
CA GLN A 23 -15.52 -10.33 8.68
C GLN A 23 -15.06 -11.33 7.64
N GLN A 24 -15.54 -11.12 6.41
CA GLN A 24 -15.25 -11.99 5.29
C GLN A 24 -13.73 -12.13 5.27
N ILE A 25 -13.22 -13.34 5.53
CA ILE A 25 -11.79 -13.58 5.57
C ILE A 25 -11.27 -13.19 4.19
N GLN A 26 -10.53 -12.09 4.12
CA GLN A 26 -9.97 -11.60 2.87
C GLN A 26 -8.81 -12.53 2.52
N THR A 27 -9.07 -13.48 1.63
CA THR A 27 -8.06 -14.43 1.13
C THR A 27 -7.47 -14.00 -0.20
N GLN A 28 -7.89 -12.86 -0.75
CA GLN A 28 -7.38 -12.32 -2.01
C GLN A 28 -6.24 -11.33 -1.73
N GLY A 29 -5.14 -11.50 -2.45
CA GLY A 29 -4.01 -10.61 -2.47
C GLY A 29 -4.26 -9.34 -3.29
N TYR A 30 -3.17 -8.61 -3.52
CA TYR A 30 -3.18 -7.39 -4.33
C TYR A 30 -2.13 -7.52 -5.42
N ASN A 31 -2.40 -6.96 -6.59
CA ASN A 31 -1.38 -6.67 -7.59
C ASN A 31 -0.81 -5.27 -7.34
N MET A 32 0.44 -5.22 -6.88
CA MET A 32 1.08 -4.01 -6.39
C MET A 32 2.19 -3.51 -7.32
N LEU A 33 2.35 -2.19 -7.38
CA LEU A 33 3.57 -1.54 -7.85
C LEU A 33 4.20 -0.79 -6.68
N LEU A 34 5.47 -1.04 -6.40
CA LEU A 34 6.19 -0.47 -5.27
C LEU A 34 7.47 0.17 -5.78
N MET A 35 7.62 1.48 -5.64
CA MET A 35 8.80 2.21 -6.12
C MET A 35 9.46 3.04 -5.03
N GLY A 36 10.79 3.06 -5.02
CA GLY A 36 11.51 3.95 -4.12
C GLY A 36 12.99 3.71 -4.02
N ASN A 37 13.54 4.16 -2.90
CA ASN A 37 14.96 4.05 -2.60
C ASN A 37 15.30 2.85 -1.71
N SER A 38 16.58 2.73 -1.38
CA SER A 38 17.13 1.67 -0.54
C SER A 38 16.50 1.58 0.86
N PHE A 39 15.97 2.68 1.41
CA PHE A 39 15.27 2.64 2.71
C PHE A 39 13.88 2.02 2.59
N PHE A 40 13.23 2.20 1.44
CA PHE A 40 11.91 1.64 1.19
C PHE A 40 11.96 0.16 0.77
N ARG A 41 13.02 -0.26 0.07
CA ARG A 41 13.16 -1.62 -0.46
C ARG A 41 12.88 -2.74 0.57
N PRO A 42 13.40 -2.71 1.81
CA PRO A 42 13.10 -3.72 2.81
C PRO A 42 11.62 -3.80 3.17
N TYR A 43 10.91 -2.66 3.22
CA TYR A 43 9.47 -2.63 3.49
C TYR A 43 8.68 -3.20 2.32
N ALA A 44 9.05 -2.83 1.08
CA ALA A 44 8.42 -3.37 -0.12
C ALA A 44 8.55 -4.89 -0.20
N ASP A 45 9.76 -5.43 0.04
CA ASP A 45 9.99 -6.87 0.05
C ASP A 45 9.26 -7.56 1.23
N HIS A 46 9.10 -6.88 2.37
CA HIS A 46 8.37 -7.41 3.51
C HIS A 46 6.86 -7.53 3.28
N LEU A 47 6.25 -6.63 2.50
CA LEU A 47 4.82 -6.73 2.14
C LEU A 47 4.49 -8.04 1.42
N ASN A 48 5.35 -8.48 0.50
CA ASN A 48 5.20 -9.79 -0.16
C ASN A 48 5.26 -10.95 0.85
N ASN A 49 6.20 -10.89 1.79
CA ASN A 49 6.34 -11.93 2.81
C ASN A 49 5.11 -12.00 3.72
N LEU A 50 4.54 -10.85 4.09
CA LEU A 50 3.31 -10.79 4.88
C LEU A 50 2.11 -11.35 4.12
N ALA A 51 1.99 -11.08 2.81
CA ALA A 51 0.93 -11.65 1.99
C ALA A 51 1.00 -13.18 1.93
N ILE A 52 2.21 -13.74 1.80
CA ILE A 52 2.43 -15.20 1.85
C ILE A 52 2.06 -15.77 3.22
N GLN A 53 2.50 -15.12 4.31
CA GLN A 53 2.21 -15.57 5.68
C GLN A 53 0.72 -15.51 6.02
N ALA A 54 0.00 -14.57 5.41
CA ALA A 54 -1.44 -14.41 5.55
C ALA A 54 -2.26 -15.32 4.61
N ASP A 55 -1.61 -16.18 3.82
CA ASP A 55 -2.24 -17.08 2.86
C ASP A 55 -3.14 -16.34 1.83
N LEU A 56 -2.67 -15.17 1.37
CA LEU A 56 -3.35 -14.39 0.34
C LEU A 56 -3.08 -14.99 -1.05
N ASN A 57 -4.14 -15.42 -1.71
CA ASN A 57 -4.11 -15.95 -3.06
C ASN A 57 -3.84 -14.83 -4.08
N GLU A 58 -3.15 -15.17 -5.17
CA GLU A 58 -2.96 -14.28 -6.34
C GLU A 58 -2.31 -12.91 -6.02
N HIS A 59 -1.59 -12.80 -4.90
CA HIS A 59 -0.78 -11.64 -4.59
C HIS A 59 0.43 -11.55 -5.53
N ASN A 60 0.69 -10.36 -6.07
CA ASN A 60 1.86 -10.08 -6.90
C ASN A 60 2.37 -8.65 -6.65
N SER A 61 3.68 -8.45 -6.70
CA SER A 61 4.26 -7.10 -6.58
C SER A 61 5.41 -6.89 -7.54
N THR A 62 5.32 -5.80 -8.31
CA THR A 62 6.45 -5.24 -9.06
C THR A 62 7.21 -4.26 -8.16
N VAL A 63 8.49 -4.51 -7.89
CA VAL A 63 9.31 -3.64 -7.04
C VAL A 63 10.39 -2.95 -7.89
N VAL A 64 10.36 -1.63 -7.93
CA VAL A 64 11.33 -0.78 -8.64
C VAL A 64 12.18 -0.02 -7.63
N ASN A 65 13.50 -0.18 -7.69
CA ASN A 65 14.42 0.38 -6.68
C ASN A 65 15.60 1.09 -7.32
N ARG A 66 15.88 2.32 -6.87
CA ARG A 66 17.13 3.04 -7.17
C ARG A 66 17.76 3.57 -5.89
N GLY A 67 19.08 3.46 -5.76
CA GLY A 67 19.78 3.85 -4.53
C GLY A 67 19.69 5.34 -4.21
N GLY A 68 19.56 5.68 -2.92
CA GLY A 68 19.67 7.06 -2.43
C GLY A 68 18.63 8.01 -3.00
N GLU A 69 19.08 9.21 -3.39
CA GLU A 69 18.20 10.28 -3.90
C GLU A 69 17.58 9.94 -5.25
N LEU A 70 18.26 9.12 -6.06
CA LEU A 70 17.79 8.67 -7.37
C LEU A 70 16.52 7.81 -7.30
N GLY A 71 16.22 7.23 -6.14
CA GLY A 71 14.98 6.51 -5.86
C GLY A 71 13.84 7.38 -5.35
N ARG A 72 14.03 8.70 -5.21
CA ARG A 72 12.93 9.62 -4.86
C ARG A 72 11.93 9.67 -6.03
N PRO A 73 10.62 9.87 -5.75
CA PRO A 73 9.60 9.90 -6.80
C PRO A 73 9.87 10.94 -7.90
N ILE A 74 10.38 12.12 -7.55
CA ILE A 74 10.70 13.15 -8.54
C ILE A 74 11.89 12.76 -9.44
N ASN A 75 12.93 12.14 -8.89
CA ASN A 75 14.06 11.67 -9.68
C ASN A 75 13.65 10.54 -10.63
N LEU A 76 12.84 9.59 -10.16
CA LEU A 76 12.26 8.56 -11.02
C LEU A 76 11.37 9.15 -12.12
N TRP A 77 10.63 10.23 -11.82
CA TRP A 77 9.79 10.91 -12.81
C TRP A 77 10.63 11.61 -13.88
N ASN A 78 11.64 12.38 -13.48
CA ASN A 78 12.46 13.19 -14.38
C ASN A 78 13.44 12.36 -15.22
N ASP A 79 13.87 11.20 -14.71
CA ASP A 79 14.82 10.32 -15.41
C ASP A 79 14.12 9.47 -16.49
N SER A 80 13.44 10.12 -17.43
CA SER A 80 12.51 9.49 -18.39
C SER A 80 13.12 8.45 -19.34
N ASN A 81 14.45 8.41 -19.44
CA ASN A 81 15.18 7.48 -20.30
C ASN A 81 15.67 6.23 -19.55
N THR A 82 15.37 6.10 -18.27
CA THR A 82 15.82 4.97 -17.45
C THR A 82 14.89 3.76 -17.59
N GLU A 83 15.45 2.56 -17.38
CA GLU A 83 14.67 1.32 -17.36
C GLU A 83 13.61 1.36 -16.26
N GLU A 84 13.93 1.94 -15.10
CA GLU A 84 13.02 2.07 -13.97
C GLU A 84 11.82 2.96 -14.29
N HIS A 85 12.04 4.12 -14.91
CA HIS A 85 10.95 4.99 -15.36
C HIS A 85 10.01 4.27 -16.32
N ASN A 86 10.59 3.59 -17.32
CA ASN A 86 9.83 2.87 -18.34
C ASN A 86 9.09 1.67 -17.75
N LEU A 87 9.70 0.95 -16.79
CA LEU A 87 9.07 -0.14 -16.07
C LEU A 87 7.86 0.37 -15.27
N ILE A 88 8.01 1.45 -14.49
CA ILE A 88 6.90 2.03 -13.72
C ILE A 88 5.73 2.39 -14.64
N LYS A 89 6.00 3.11 -15.74
CA LYS A 89 4.94 3.49 -16.70
C LYS A 89 4.28 2.28 -17.35
N SER A 90 5.06 1.36 -17.90
CA SER A 90 4.51 0.17 -18.57
C SER A 90 3.74 -0.75 -17.62
N THR A 91 4.10 -0.79 -16.33
CA THR A 91 3.31 -1.49 -15.30
C THR A 91 2.00 -0.77 -15.03
N LEU A 92 1.99 0.56 -14.87
CA LEU A 92 0.77 1.33 -14.69
C LEU A 92 -0.15 1.28 -15.94
N ASP A 93 0.43 1.20 -17.13
CA ASP A 93 -0.29 1.13 -18.41
C ASP A 93 -1.10 -0.17 -18.58
N GLN A 94 -0.81 -1.21 -17.80
CA GLN A 94 -1.57 -2.46 -17.82
C GLN A 94 -2.98 -2.32 -17.23
N GLY A 95 -3.22 -1.30 -16.40
CA GLY A 95 -4.56 -1.00 -15.85
C GLY A 95 -5.09 -1.98 -14.81
N ASN A 96 -4.23 -2.86 -14.28
CA ASN A 96 -4.58 -3.89 -13.30
C ASN A 96 -3.81 -3.74 -11.97
N ILE A 97 -3.27 -2.55 -11.69
CA ILE A 97 -2.57 -2.26 -10.42
C ILE A 97 -3.60 -1.79 -9.39
N GLU A 98 -3.69 -2.53 -8.30
CA GLU A 98 -4.64 -2.26 -7.21
C GLU A 98 -4.01 -1.40 -6.12
N VAL A 99 -2.70 -1.52 -5.91
CA VAL A 99 -1.96 -0.71 -4.92
C VAL A 99 -0.69 -0.15 -5.54
N PHE A 100 -0.48 1.16 -5.41
CA PHE A 100 0.75 1.83 -5.81
C PHE A 100 1.39 2.54 -4.61
N GLY A 101 2.53 1.99 -4.20
CA GLY A 101 3.31 2.45 -3.06
C GLY A 101 4.57 3.19 -3.50
N MET A 102 4.82 4.34 -2.89
CA MET A 102 6.01 5.15 -3.14
C MET A 102 6.77 5.45 -1.85
N THR A 103 8.10 5.53 -1.92
CA THR A 103 8.90 6.12 -0.83
C THR A 103 8.55 7.61 -0.64
N SER A 104 8.64 8.09 0.60
CA SER A 104 8.69 9.53 0.88
C SER A 104 10.00 10.16 0.40
N GLY A 105 9.99 11.46 0.18
CA GLY A 105 11.19 12.22 -0.15
C GLY A 105 10.95 13.20 -1.28
N TYR A 106 11.64 14.32 -1.18
CA TYR A 106 11.56 15.44 -2.11
C TYR A 106 12.93 16.12 -2.19
N ASP A 107 13.10 17.03 -3.13
CA ASP A 107 14.28 17.89 -3.17
C ASP A 107 14.10 19.03 -2.16
N ILE A 108 15.03 19.19 -1.22
CA ILE A 108 14.90 20.14 -0.10
C ILE A 108 14.80 21.59 -0.55
N ASP A 109 15.34 21.90 -1.74
CA ASP A 109 15.30 23.22 -2.35
C ASP A 109 14.09 23.40 -3.28
N SER A 110 13.18 22.42 -3.37
CA SER A 110 11.99 22.49 -4.22
C SER A 110 10.88 23.33 -3.60
N ASP A 111 10.36 24.28 -4.38
CA ASP A 111 9.13 25.02 -4.08
C ASP A 111 7.87 24.13 -4.18
N ASN A 112 7.97 22.92 -4.75
CA ASN A 112 6.89 21.95 -4.84
C ASN A 112 7.34 20.55 -4.38
N PRO A 113 7.39 20.29 -3.06
CA PRO A 113 7.90 19.04 -2.50
C PRO A 113 7.06 17.80 -2.90
N THR A 114 5.89 17.99 -3.48
CA THR A 114 4.96 16.91 -3.87
C THR A 114 4.92 16.63 -5.37
N GLU A 115 5.73 17.33 -6.18
CA GLU A 115 5.62 17.28 -7.65
C GLU A 115 5.83 15.86 -8.23
N GLY A 116 6.80 15.11 -7.68
CA GLY A 116 7.09 13.76 -8.12
C GLY A 116 5.93 12.81 -7.82
N HIS A 117 5.43 12.83 -6.58
CA HIS A 117 4.26 12.03 -6.18
C HIS A 117 3.04 12.40 -7.01
N SER A 118 2.77 13.70 -7.17
CA SER A 118 1.62 14.19 -7.93
C SER A 118 1.65 13.71 -9.37
N SER A 119 2.81 13.77 -10.02
CA SER A 119 3.00 13.31 -11.39
C SER A 119 2.73 11.81 -11.54
N TRP A 120 3.28 10.99 -10.64
CA TRP A 120 3.06 9.55 -10.66
C TRP A 120 1.61 9.15 -10.36
N ILE A 121 0.96 9.81 -9.41
CA ILE A 121 -0.46 9.56 -9.08
C ILE A 121 -1.34 9.94 -10.27
N GLN A 122 -1.12 11.11 -10.88
CA GLN A 122 -1.87 11.53 -12.06
C GLN A 122 -1.70 10.56 -13.23
N TYR A 123 -0.48 10.03 -13.43
CA TYR A 123 -0.22 9.02 -14.45
C TYR A 123 -0.94 7.70 -14.13
N ALA A 124 -0.82 7.19 -12.90
CA ALA A 124 -1.44 5.94 -12.48
C ALA A 124 -2.95 5.93 -12.66
N LEU A 125 -3.62 7.04 -12.33
CA LEU A 125 -5.08 7.19 -12.42
C LEU A 125 -5.63 7.12 -13.84
N GLN A 126 -4.80 7.28 -14.89
CA GLN A 126 -5.26 7.21 -16.28
C GLN A 126 -5.81 5.83 -16.62
N ASN A 127 -5.14 4.76 -16.15
CA ASN A 127 -5.50 3.38 -16.44
C ASN A 127 -5.94 2.59 -15.20
N ASN A 128 -5.70 3.12 -13.98
CA ASN A 128 -6.04 2.46 -12.71
C ASN A 128 -6.91 3.40 -11.84
N PRO A 129 -8.18 3.69 -12.21
CA PRO A 129 -8.97 4.75 -11.57
C PRO A 129 -9.35 4.48 -10.10
N ASN A 130 -9.31 3.22 -9.66
CA ASN A 130 -9.64 2.79 -8.30
C ASN A 130 -8.41 2.41 -7.47
N ILE A 131 -7.22 2.77 -7.93
CA ILE A 131 -5.96 2.39 -7.29
C ILE A 131 -5.84 2.94 -5.87
N ILE A 132 -5.35 2.13 -4.95
CA ILE A 132 -4.99 2.55 -3.59
C ILE A 132 -3.57 3.12 -3.64
N ILE A 133 -3.41 4.35 -3.19
CA ILE A 133 -2.10 5.01 -3.10
C ILE A 133 -1.64 5.03 -1.64
N PHE A 134 -0.39 4.69 -1.40
CA PHE A 134 0.26 5.00 -0.13
C PHE A 134 1.66 5.59 -0.32
N ILE A 135 2.06 6.41 0.63
CA ILE A 135 3.40 6.98 0.72
C ILE A 135 4.05 6.41 1.97
N ALA A 136 5.11 5.63 1.79
CA ALA A 136 5.89 5.07 2.89
C ALA A 136 6.73 6.18 3.52
N ILE A 137 6.34 6.58 4.72
CA ILE A 137 7.07 7.55 5.53
C ILE A 137 8.17 6.77 6.26
N GLY A 138 9.36 6.72 5.65
CA GLY A 138 10.52 5.98 6.15
C GLY A 138 11.62 6.93 6.59
N SER A 139 12.04 6.78 7.85
CA SER A 139 13.14 7.48 8.52
C SER A 139 14.52 7.19 7.91
#